data_AF-A0A3D1A093-F1
#
_entry.id   AF-A0A3D1A093-F1
#
_cell.length_a   1.000
_cell.length_b   1.000
_cell.length_c   1.000
_cell.angle_alpha   90.00
_cell.angle_beta   90.00
_cell.angle_gamma   90.00
#
_symmetry.space_group_name_H-M   'P 1'
#
loop_
_entity.id
_entity.type
_entity.pdbx_description
1 polymer ?
#
loop_
_entity_poly.entity_id
_entity_poly.type
_entity_poly.pdbx_seq_one_letter_code
_entity_poly.pdbx_strand_id
1 'polypeptide(L)'
;MANNYDFKGSNKQGTRALFESRKRYRDEALFDAEEDQFHTGVEDFFTGIRKWFTARIDDESKFVGLNASRASYFDSKLRKTGTGTSESPRAADFVVDAYRGFFREFETAVREGRCGIDASTLKIEVVSAWMPISTLRRAVQEAMRQQIGSNIFVRENGQTINANVNDLERIEDFLEKALFFMGRALKVAPITSSSLMSSKIASPACTGLVLTLDKSSFDDDAKKSEYMNQEVFELYRLAAQKHGFVVNKNAPWQLMANLDSTAMQSYMEERNTTKETLFSTHYSVLEYNEVEHIKRFIVNVWNSFARANPYCRRRIPTCNFKRTIPEVAKRKQYTMKEINKKFDSAYWIGYYVVVKFAENGYSVDELTPFMKKMIKDARELQKNVDMLAAIGYINDQFTDSRLRTRLAPSKFLPGAEPLEKGQVSQYQSNVIIETTDY
;
A
#
# COMPACT_ATOMS: atom_id res chain seq x y z
N MET A 1 14.50 9.05 36.53
CA MET A 1 15.04 10.15 35.71
C MET A 1 13.93 10.54 34.76
N ALA A 2 13.48 11.78 34.75
CA ALA A 2 12.52 12.22 33.75
C ALA A 2 13.26 12.31 32.41
N ASN A 3 12.95 11.43 31.47
CA ASN A 3 13.47 11.53 30.11
C ASN A 3 12.81 12.75 29.45
N ASN A 4 13.43 13.91 29.63
CA ASN A 4 12.95 15.14 29.04
C ASN A 4 13.49 15.20 27.62
N TYR A 5 12.81 14.50 26.69
CA TYR A 5 13.07 14.72 25.27
C TYR A 5 12.61 16.14 24.97
N ASP A 6 13.50 17.13 25.03
CA ASP A 6 13.20 18.57 24.84
C ASP A 6 12.88 18.88 23.37
N PHE A 7 11.88 18.19 22.85
CA PHE A 7 11.35 18.34 21.52
C PHE A 7 10.02 19.10 21.63
N LYS A 8 10.01 20.32 21.09
CA LYS A 8 8.85 21.23 21.08
C LYS A 8 8.40 21.53 19.65
N GLY A 9 8.47 20.52 18.78
CA GLY A 9 8.04 20.66 17.39
C GLY A 9 6.55 21.00 17.32
N SER A 10 6.21 22.03 16.54
CA SER A 10 4.81 22.36 16.28
C SER A 10 4.67 22.87 14.86
N ASN A 11 3.66 22.39 14.14
CA ASN A 11 3.32 22.86 12.80
C ASN A 11 2.95 24.37 12.76
N LYS A 12 2.82 25.02 13.92
CA LYS A 12 2.61 26.47 14.06
C LYS A 12 3.91 27.29 14.07
N GLN A 13 5.08 26.64 14.12
CA GLN A 13 6.37 27.31 14.06
C GLN A 13 6.66 27.84 12.65
N GLY A 14 7.47 28.89 12.53
CA GLY A 14 7.95 29.35 11.23
C GLY A 14 8.79 28.28 10.53
N THR A 15 8.81 28.29 9.18
CA THR A 15 9.42 27.24 8.34
C THR A 15 10.83 26.82 8.77
N ARG A 16 11.70 27.79 9.10
CA ARG A 16 13.07 27.51 9.57
C ARG A 16 13.09 26.81 10.92
N ALA A 17 12.31 27.30 11.88
CA ALA A 17 12.23 26.70 13.21
C ALA A 17 11.65 25.28 13.15
N LEU A 18 10.61 25.08 12.34
CA LEU A 18 10.04 23.76 12.09
C LEU A 18 11.05 22.81 11.43
N PHE A 19 11.82 23.29 10.45
CA PHE A 19 12.88 22.50 9.81
C PHE A 19 13.95 22.07 10.80
N GLU A 20 14.51 23.00 11.59
CA GLU A 20 15.53 22.68 12.59
C GLU A 20 14.97 21.75 13.67
N SER A 21 13.72 21.95 14.07
CA SER A 21 13.02 21.05 14.98
C SER A 21 12.94 19.64 14.39
N ARG A 22 12.38 19.46 13.20
CA ARG A 22 12.29 18.13 12.54
C ARG A 22 13.65 17.48 12.30
N LYS A 23 14.67 18.27 11.97
CA LYS A 23 16.04 17.79 11.84
C LYS A 23 16.56 17.25 13.17
N ARG A 24 16.41 18.02 14.25
CA ARG A 24 16.77 17.61 15.61
C ARG A 24 16.00 16.37 16.04
N TYR A 25 14.72 16.28 15.72
CA TYR A 25 13.91 15.10 15.98
C TYR A 25 14.47 13.84 15.31
N ARG A 26 14.73 13.95 14.01
CA ARG A 26 15.25 12.84 13.21
C ARG A 26 16.59 12.37 13.76
N ASP A 27 17.47 13.30 14.10
CA ASP A 27 18.87 13.02 14.45
C ASP A 27 19.04 12.65 15.95
N GLU A 28 18.28 13.27 16.86
CA GLU A 28 18.50 13.15 18.32
C GLU A 28 17.37 12.42 19.06
N ALA A 29 16.12 12.45 18.57
CA ALA A 29 15.02 11.88 19.36
C ALA A 29 15.19 10.37 19.51
N LEU A 30 15.19 9.92 20.77
CA LEU A 30 15.35 8.52 21.18
C LEU A 30 16.70 7.91 20.76
N PHE A 31 17.70 8.75 20.44
CA PHE A 31 19.07 8.32 20.20
C PHE A 31 19.83 8.36 21.51
N ASP A 32 20.39 7.22 21.90
CA ASP A 32 21.29 7.11 23.03
C ASP A 32 22.72 7.43 22.56
N ALA A 33 23.21 8.61 22.93
CA ALA A 33 24.53 9.06 22.52
C ALA A 33 25.67 8.27 23.16
N GLU A 34 25.43 7.63 24.32
CA GLU A 34 26.44 6.82 24.99
C GLU A 34 26.59 5.45 24.32
N GLU A 35 25.47 4.86 23.90
CA GLU A 35 25.45 3.55 23.24
C GLU A 35 25.58 3.64 21.70
N ASP A 36 25.60 4.85 21.12
CA ASP A 36 25.60 5.12 19.68
C ASP A 36 24.47 4.37 18.93
N GLN A 37 23.33 4.18 19.59
CA GLN A 37 22.17 3.46 19.05
C GLN A 37 20.86 4.10 19.48
N PHE A 38 19.78 3.86 18.74
CA PHE A 38 18.45 4.22 19.22
C PHE A 38 18.08 3.41 20.45
N HIS A 39 17.30 4.00 21.36
CA HIS A 39 16.71 3.25 22.46
C HIS A 39 16.02 1.99 21.92
N THR A 40 16.28 0.88 22.60
CA THR A 40 15.74 -0.42 22.24
C THR A 40 14.21 -0.35 22.09
N GLY A 41 13.61 -1.14 21.21
CA GLY A 41 12.15 -1.15 21.05
C GLY A 41 11.53 0.10 20.39
N VAL A 42 12.32 1.05 19.87
CA VAL A 42 11.84 2.15 19.01
C VAL A 42 12.53 2.08 17.66
N GLU A 43 11.78 2.31 16.59
CA GLU A 43 12.30 2.25 15.24
C GLU A 43 11.77 3.36 14.32
N ASP A 44 12.63 3.87 13.44
CA ASP A 44 12.23 4.79 12.37
C ASP A 44 11.76 4.02 11.12
N PHE A 45 10.46 4.03 10.89
CA PHE A 45 9.85 3.35 9.73
C PHE A 45 9.98 4.13 8.42
N PHE A 46 10.33 5.41 8.44
CA PHE A 46 10.46 6.20 7.21
C PHE A 46 11.81 5.99 6.53
N THR A 47 12.88 5.81 7.31
CA THR A 47 14.25 5.64 6.76
C THR A 47 14.59 4.18 6.45
N GLY A 48 13.99 3.22 7.17
CA GLY A 48 14.19 1.79 6.96
C GLY A 48 13.33 1.23 5.82
N ILE A 49 13.81 1.29 4.57
CA ILE A 49 13.09 0.72 3.40
C ILE A 49 12.68 -0.73 3.65
N ARG A 50 13.54 -1.56 4.25
CA ARG A 50 13.20 -2.95 4.61
C ARG A 50 11.94 -3.05 5.47
N LYS A 51 11.80 -2.12 6.43
CA LYS A 51 10.72 -2.11 7.42
C LYS A 51 9.40 -1.66 6.83
N TRP A 52 9.44 -0.72 5.89
CA TRP A 52 8.26 -0.36 5.10
C TRP A 52 7.69 -1.59 4.37
N PHE A 53 8.56 -2.46 3.86
CA PHE A 53 8.19 -3.67 3.13
C PHE A 53 8.02 -4.91 4.01
N THR A 54 8.21 -4.83 5.34
CA THR A 54 8.02 -5.99 6.22
C THR A 54 6.63 -6.59 6.02
N ALA A 55 6.61 -7.87 5.67
CA ALA A 55 5.43 -8.65 5.33
C ALA A 55 4.51 -8.09 4.22
N ARG A 56 5.04 -7.21 3.37
CA ARG A 56 4.43 -6.88 2.06
C ARG A 56 4.97 -7.77 0.96
N ILE A 57 6.15 -8.33 1.17
CA ILE A 57 6.90 -9.14 0.23
C ILE A 57 7.36 -10.40 0.97
N ASP A 58 7.23 -11.56 0.33
CA ASP A 58 7.73 -12.83 0.87
C ASP A 58 9.21 -13.09 0.54
N ASP A 59 9.72 -14.25 0.94
CA ASP A 59 11.12 -14.64 0.71
C ASP A 59 11.47 -14.82 -0.78
N GLU A 60 10.47 -14.98 -1.64
CA GLU A 60 10.61 -15.07 -3.11
C GLU A 60 10.46 -13.72 -3.80
N SER A 61 10.41 -12.62 -3.03
CA SER A 61 10.19 -11.26 -3.54
C SER A 61 8.81 -11.05 -4.19
N LYS A 62 7.80 -11.86 -3.84
CA LYS A 62 6.41 -11.71 -4.31
C LYS A 62 5.60 -10.87 -3.34
N PHE A 63 4.70 -10.04 -3.88
CA PHE A 63 3.80 -9.25 -3.04
C PHE A 63 2.74 -10.12 -2.40
N VAL A 64 2.57 -9.99 -1.08
CA VAL A 64 1.67 -10.81 -0.29
C VAL A 64 0.70 -9.96 0.53
N GLY A 65 -0.45 -10.54 0.89
CA GLY A 65 -1.43 -9.93 1.80
C GLY A 65 -1.92 -10.94 2.83
N LEU A 66 -2.25 -10.45 4.04
CA LEU A 66 -2.73 -11.30 5.13
C LEU A 66 -4.03 -12.02 4.73
N ASN A 67 -4.08 -13.33 4.98
CA ASN A 67 -5.26 -14.15 4.75
C ASN A 67 -6.34 -13.80 5.79
N ALA A 68 -7.57 -13.59 5.33
CA ALA A 68 -8.68 -13.23 6.22
C ALA A 68 -8.97 -14.27 7.32
N SER A 69 -8.71 -15.56 7.04
CA SER A 69 -8.83 -16.66 8.01
C SER A 69 -7.78 -16.64 9.12
N ARG A 70 -6.70 -15.86 8.91
CA ARG A 70 -5.56 -15.70 9.83
C ARG A 70 -5.59 -14.35 10.54
N ALA A 71 -6.63 -13.57 10.30
CA ALA A 71 -6.89 -12.33 10.99
C ALA A 71 -7.86 -12.56 12.16
N SER A 72 -7.46 -12.20 13.37
CA SER A 72 -8.29 -12.28 14.57
C SER A 72 -8.78 -10.90 15.00
N TYR A 73 -9.91 -10.87 15.72
CA TYR A 73 -10.48 -9.64 16.28
C TYR A 73 -9.89 -9.33 17.67
N PHE A 74 -9.77 -8.03 17.95
CA PHE A 74 -9.54 -7.56 19.31
C PHE A 74 -10.81 -7.71 20.17
N ASP A 75 -10.62 -8.04 21.45
CA ASP A 75 -11.71 -8.11 22.43
C ASP A 75 -12.38 -6.72 22.55
N SER A 76 -13.67 -6.71 22.85
CA SER A 76 -14.46 -5.54 23.22
C SER A 76 -13.83 -4.64 24.29
N LYS A 77 -13.02 -5.19 25.22
CA LYS A 77 -12.30 -4.40 26.23
C LYS A 77 -11.04 -3.70 25.70
N LEU A 78 -10.57 -4.09 24.51
CA LEU A 78 -9.35 -3.59 23.88
C LEU A 78 -9.64 -2.61 22.73
N ARG A 79 -10.91 -2.17 22.59
CA ARG A 79 -11.37 -1.32 21.50
C ARG A 79 -12.07 -0.07 22.02
N LYS A 80 -11.92 1.02 21.29
CA LYS A 80 -12.72 2.23 21.48
C LYS A 80 -14.15 1.99 21.03
N THR A 81 -15.12 2.11 21.93
CA THR A 81 -16.55 1.90 21.64
C THR A 81 -17.21 3.04 20.85
N GLY A 82 -16.46 4.06 20.41
CA GLY A 82 -17.01 5.35 19.97
C GLY A 82 -17.04 5.64 18.47
N THR A 83 -16.52 4.76 17.60
CA THR A 83 -16.51 5.03 16.15
C THR A 83 -17.55 4.14 15.48
N GLY A 84 -18.65 4.71 14.97
CA GLY A 84 -19.87 4.03 14.46
C GLY A 84 -19.72 3.01 13.32
N THR A 85 -18.53 2.46 13.09
CA THR A 85 -18.31 1.23 12.33
C THR A 85 -18.45 0.04 13.27
N SER A 86 -19.42 -0.85 13.03
CA SER A 86 -19.75 -1.94 13.96
C SER A 86 -18.67 -3.03 14.07
N GLU A 87 -17.69 -3.06 13.16
CA GLU A 87 -16.67 -4.12 13.14
C GLU A 87 -15.45 -3.76 13.99
N SER A 88 -15.11 -4.64 14.93
CA SER A 88 -13.85 -4.56 15.68
C SER A 88 -12.64 -4.59 14.73
N PRO A 89 -11.56 -3.85 15.03
CA PRO A 89 -10.29 -4.00 14.32
C PRO A 89 -9.82 -5.46 14.36
N ARG A 90 -9.05 -5.84 13.33
CA ARG A 90 -8.47 -7.17 13.19
C ARG A 90 -6.97 -7.05 12.97
N ALA A 91 -6.17 -8.04 13.34
CA ALA A 91 -4.75 -8.14 13.00
C ALA A 91 -4.39 -9.62 12.79
N ALA A 92 -3.16 -9.93 12.40
CA ALA A 92 -2.70 -11.33 12.43
C ALA A 92 -2.92 -11.93 13.83
N ASP A 93 -3.35 -13.18 13.91
CA ASP A 93 -3.80 -13.79 15.16
C ASP A 93 -2.76 -13.74 16.29
N PHE A 94 -1.49 -14.06 15.99
CA PHE A 94 -0.38 -13.95 16.93
C PHE A 94 -0.10 -12.50 17.37
N VAL A 95 -0.36 -11.52 16.49
CA VAL A 95 -0.22 -10.08 16.82
C VAL A 95 -1.31 -9.65 17.81
N VAL A 96 -2.53 -10.17 17.65
CA VAL A 96 -3.61 -9.92 18.62
C VAL A 96 -3.28 -10.53 19.98
N ASP A 97 -2.69 -11.72 20.02
CA ASP A 97 -2.29 -12.39 21.27
C ASP A 97 -1.13 -11.66 21.96
N ALA A 98 -0.12 -11.25 21.20
CA ALA A 98 0.97 -10.42 21.70
C ALA A 98 0.44 -9.12 22.32
N TYR A 99 -0.49 -8.45 21.65
CA TYR A 99 -1.09 -7.22 22.15
C TYR A 99 -1.89 -7.43 23.45
N ARG A 100 -2.57 -8.56 23.60
CA ARG A 100 -3.25 -8.92 24.86
C ARG A 100 -2.26 -9.06 26.01
N GLY A 101 -1.11 -9.69 25.76
CA GLY A 101 -0.03 -9.78 26.74
C GLY A 101 0.46 -8.40 27.15
N PHE A 102 0.84 -7.60 26.15
CA PHE A 102 1.27 -6.21 26.33
C PHE A 102 0.28 -5.39 27.14
N PHE A 103 -1.00 -5.40 26.76
CA PHE A 103 -2.02 -4.60 27.42
C PHE A 103 -2.20 -4.99 28.89
N ARG A 104 -2.22 -6.29 29.21
CA ARG A 104 -2.35 -6.77 30.60
C ARG A 104 -1.18 -6.36 31.48
N GLU A 105 0.04 -6.50 30.97
CA GLU A 105 1.24 -6.12 31.71
C GLU A 105 1.28 -4.60 31.94
N PHE A 106 1.01 -3.85 30.89
CA PHE A 106 0.98 -2.41 30.96
C PHE A 106 -0.09 -1.88 31.91
N GLU A 107 -1.32 -2.41 31.84
CA GLU A 107 -2.41 -2.08 32.76
C GLU A 107 -2.05 -2.42 34.22
N THR A 108 -1.40 -3.57 34.44
CA THR A 108 -0.96 -3.99 35.78
C THR A 108 0.07 -3.01 36.34
N ALA A 109 1.07 -2.63 35.54
CA ALA A 109 2.10 -1.67 35.96
C ALA A 109 1.52 -0.27 36.27
N VAL A 110 0.52 0.17 35.51
CA VAL A 110 -0.20 1.43 35.77
C VAL A 110 -1.00 1.34 37.07
N ARG A 111 -1.71 0.24 37.30
CA ARG A 111 -2.50 0.01 38.53
C ARG A 111 -1.65 -0.05 39.79
N GLU A 112 -0.43 -0.57 39.68
CA GLU A 112 0.56 -0.60 40.74
C GLU A 112 1.24 0.77 40.98
N GLY A 113 0.89 1.80 40.20
CA GLY A 113 1.41 3.16 40.36
C GLY A 113 2.84 3.33 39.88
N ARG A 114 3.37 2.42 39.06
CA ARG A 114 4.78 2.46 38.59
C ARG A 114 5.10 3.65 37.66
N CYS A 115 4.08 4.36 37.18
CA CYS A 115 4.23 5.42 36.18
C CYS A 115 3.59 6.75 36.59
N GLY A 116 3.10 6.91 37.82
CA GLY A 116 2.54 8.18 38.31
C GLY A 116 1.25 8.67 37.63
N ILE A 117 0.69 7.89 36.69
CA ILE A 117 -0.53 8.21 35.96
C ILE A 117 -1.71 7.39 36.52
N ASP A 118 -2.86 8.02 36.68
CA ASP A 118 -4.10 7.34 37.04
C ASP A 118 -4.57 6.42 35.89
N ALA A 119 -4.84 5.16 36.20
CA ALA A 119 -5.38 4.16 35.28
C ALA A 119 -6.62 4.66 34.50
N SER A 120 -7.43 5.54 35.09
CA SER A 120 -8.61 6.11 34.44
C SER A 120 -8.30 7.00 33.22
N THR A 121 -7.10 7.59 33.18
CA THR A 121 -6.65 8.49 32.10
C THR A 121 -6.03 7.73 30.94
N LEU A 122 -5.69 6.46 31.15
CA LEU A 122 -5.02 5.66 30.16
C LEU A 122 -5.98 5.22 29.06
N LYS A 123 -5.65 5.57 27.82
CA LYS A 123 -6.40 5.16 26.62
C LYS A 123 -5.47 4.46 25.64
N ILE A 124 -5.17 3.20 25.92
CA ILE A 124 -4.43 2.31 25.01
C ILE A 124 -5.44 1.35 24.40
N GLU A 125 -6.12 1.82 23.37
CA GLU A 125 -7.11 1.03 22.63
C GLU A 125 -6.67 0.94 21.17
N VAL A 126 -6.84 -0.23 20.55
CA VAL A 126 -6.57 -0.34 19.11
C VAL A 126 -7.68 0.35 18.34
N VAL A 127 -7.31 1.39 17.59
CA VAL A 127 -8.24 2.16 16.78
C VAL A 127 -8.23 1.70 15.32
N SER A 128 -7.08 1.23 14.83
CA SER A 128 -6.94 0.62 13.51
C SER A 128 -5.83 -0.42 13.53
N ALA A 129 -5.95 -1.45 12.69
CA ALA A 129 -4.96 -2.50 12.57
C ALA A 129 -4.89 -3.01 11.13
N TRP A 130 -5.53 -4.13 10.80
CA TRP A 130 -5.55 -4.72 9.47
C TRP A 130 -6.58 -4.07 8.54
N MET A 131 -6.11 -3.66 7.36
CA MET A 131 -6.94 -3.23 6.25
C MET A 131 -6.73 -4.17 5.06
N PRO A 132 -7.74 -4.94 4.63
CA PRO A 132 -7.60 -5.79 3.45
C PRO A 132 -7.23 -4.97 2.21
N ILE A 133 -6.22 -5.42 1.45
CA ILE A 133 -5.78 -4.74 0.22
C ILE A 133 -6.92 -4.62 -0.81
N SER A 134 -7.89 -5.52 -0.78
CA SER A 134 -9.11 -5.46 -1.60
C SER A 134 -9.97 -4.24 -1.30
N THR A 135 -10.00 -3.78 -0.04
CA THR A 135 -10.73 -2.56 0.37
C THR A 135 -10.08 -1.34 -0.26
N LEU A 136 -8.75 -1.25 -0.18
CA LEU A 136 -7.99 -0.15 -0.78
C LEU A 136 -8.13 -0.15 -2.31
N ARG A 137 -7.98 -1.32 -2.95
CA ARG A 137 -8.15 -1.48 -4.39
C ARG A 137 -9.55 -1.06 -4.85
N ARG A 138 -10.60 -1.42 -4.10
CA ARG A 138 -11.97 -1.01 -4.42
C ARG A 138 -12.13 0.52 -4.34
N ALA A 139 -11.53 1.17 -3.35
CA ALA A 139 -11.57 2.62 -3.22
C ALA A 139 -10.86 3.30 -4.41
N VAL A 140 -9.67 2.83 -4.78
CA VAL A 140 -8.93 3.32 -5.96
C VAL A 140 -9.70 3.11 -7.25
N GLN A 141 -10.26 1.91 -7.46
CA GLN A 141 -11.04 1.59 -8.64
C GLN A 141 -12.33 2.42 -8.73
N GLU A 142 -12.96 2.73 -7.60
CA GLU A 142 -14.13 3.60 -7.57
C GLU A 142 -13.78 5.05 -7.93
N ALA A 143 -12.72 5.61 -7.32
CA ALA A 143 -12.22 6.94 -7.67
C ALA A 143 -11.86 7.03 -9.17
N MET A 144 -11.17 6.01 -9.69
CA MET A 144 -10.81 5.93 -11.10
C MET A 144 -12.05 5.81 -12.00
N ARG A 145 -13.06 5.04 -11.61
CA ARG A 145 -14.34 4.93 -12.34
C ARG A 145 -15.05 6.27 -12.42
N GLN A 146 -15.08 7.03 -11.32
CA GLN A 146 -15.64 8.39 -11.29
C GLN A 146 -14.88 9.34 -12.22
N GLN A 147 -13.54 9.28 -12.18
CA GLN A 147 -12.68 10.10 -13.03
C GLN A 147 -12.82 9.75 -14.52
N ILE A 148 -12.90 8.47 -14.90
CA ILE A 148 -13.14 8.07 -16.29
C ILE A 148 -14.52 8.56 -16.73
N GLY A 149 -15.53 8.44 -15.85
CA GLY A 149 -16.88 8.93 -16.10
C GLY A 149 -16.95 10.44 -16.35
N SER A 150 -16.13 11.25 -15.65
CA SER A 150 -16.07 12.70 -15.86
C SER A 150 -15.15 13.10 -17.01
N ASN A 151 -14.01 12.43 -17.19
CA ASN A 151 -12.92 12.88 -18.08
C ASN A 151 -13.02 12.38 -19.52
N ILE A 152 -13.86 11.37 -19.82
CA ILE A 152 -14.29 11.12 -21.21
C ILE A 152 -14.90 12.39 -21.85
N PHE A 153 -15.24 13.40 -21.04
CA PHE A 153 -15.93 14.61 -21.46
C PHE A 153 -15.13 15.92 -21.33
N VAL A 154 -13.86 15.93 -20.89
CA VAL A 154 -13.12 17.18 -20.61
C VAL A 154 -12.02 17.47 -21.64
N ARG A 155 -12.09 18.67 -22.23
CA ARG A 155 -11.03 19.30 -23.03
C ARG A 155 -9.90 19.76 -22.11
N GLU A 156 -8.69 19.24 -22.29
CA GLU A 156 -7.50 19.79 -21.62
C GLU A 156 -6.75 20.69 -22.62
N ASN A 157 -6.53 21.97 -22.27
CA ASN A 157 -5.70 22.93 -23.02
C ASN A 157 -6.13 23.25 -24.47
N GLY A 158 -7.42 23.16 -24.80
CA GLY A 158 -7.92 23.45 -26.16
C GLY A 158 -7.55 22.39 -27.20
N GLN A 159 -6.66 21.45 -26.87
CA GLN A 159 -6.44 20.23 -27.63
C GLN A 159 -7.47 19.19 -27.21
N THR A 160 -8.33 18.90 -28.15
CA THR A 160 -9.44 18.00 -27.97
C THR A 160 -8.91 16.57 -28.09
N ILE A 161 -8.53 15.92 -26.99
CA ILE A 161 -8.36 14.46 -26.98
C ILE A 161 -9.76 13.83 -26.90
N ASN A 162 -10.68 14.23 -27.79
CA ASN A 162 -11.98 13.59 -27.86
C ASN A 162 -11.77 12.25 -28.55
N ALA A 163 -11.78 11.16 -27.79
CA ALA A 163 -12.62 10.09 -28.29
C ALA A 163 -14.02 10.69 -28.33
N ASN A 164 -14.57 10.90 -29.53
CA ASN A 164 -16.00 11.18 -29.60
C ASN A 164 -16.67 10.03 -28.88
N VAL A 165 -17.63 10.30 -27.98
CA VAL A 165 -18.36 9.23 -27.28
C VAL A 165 -18.89 8.21 -28.28
N ASN A 166 -19.22 8.65 -29.50
CA ASN A 166 -19.64 7.82 -30.61
C ASN A 166 -18.52 6.90 -31.19
N ASP A 167 -17.25 7.19 -30.96
CA ASP A 167 -16.14 6.30 -31.35
C ASP A 167 -16.00 5.09 -30.41
N LEU A 168 -16.73 5.09 -29.28
CA LEU A 168 -16.73 4.00 -28.31
C LEU A 168 -18.01 3.15 -28.48
N GLU A 169 -18.18 2.48 -29.62
CA GLU A 169 -19.37 1.67 -29.91
C GLU A 169 -19.30 0.31 -29.20
N ARG A 170 -18.10 -0.28 -29.16
CA ARG A 170 -17.81 -1.63 -28.69
C ARG A 170 -16.81 -1.60 -27.54
N ILE A 171 -16.72 -2.71 -26.82
CA ILE A 171 -15.77 -2.83 -25.71
C ILE A 171 -14.32 -2.86 -26.22
N GLU A 172 -14.07 -3.31 -27.45
CA GLU A 172 -12.77 -3.24 -28.11
C GLU A 172 -12.29 -1.80 -28.26
N ASP A 173 -13.16 -0.93 -28.80
CA ASP A 173 -12.87 0.50 -28.96
C ASP A 173 -12.56 1.14 -27.59
N PHE A 174 -13.28 0.68 -26.56
CA PHE A 174 -13.02 1.09 -25.19
C PHE A 174 -11.68 0.57 -24.68
N LEU A 175 -11.35 -0.71 -24.84
CA LEU A 175 -10.10 -1.31 -24.37
C LEU A 175 -8.87 -0.64 -24.98
N GLU A 176 -8.93 -0.31 -26.27
CA GLU A 176 -7.86 0.40 -26.99
C GLU A 176 -7.60 1.78 -26.38
N LYS A 177 -8.67 2.54 -26.08
CA LYS A 177 -8.55 3.91 -25.57
C LYS A 177 -8.46 3.99 -24.04
N ALA A 178 -8.96 2.98 -23.32
CA ALA A 178 -9.04 2.99 -21.87
C ALA A 178 -7.66 3.15 -21.23
N LEU A 179 -6.64 2.45 -21.74
CA LEU A 179 -5.28 2.55 -21.23
C LEU A 179 -4.68 3.94 -21.44
N PHE A 180 -4.97 4.58 -22.57
CA PHE A 180 -4.59 5.97 -22.80
C PHE A 180 -5.23 6.90 -21.76
N PHE A 181 -6.54 6.77 -21.52
CA PHE A 181 -7.24 7.58 -20.53
C PHE A 181 -6.78 7.31 -19.09
N MET A 182 -6.50 6.04 -18.78
CA MET A 182 -6.09 5.63 -17.44
C MET A 182 -4.61 5.85 -17.19
N GLY A 183 -3.75 5.98 -18.20
CA GLY A 183 -2.29 5.96 -18.05
C GLY A 183 -1.75 6.93 -17.00
N ARG A 184 -2.25 8.18 -16.99
CA ARG A 184 -1.87 9.16 -15.95
C ARG A 184 -2.40 8.78 -14.56
N ALA A 185 -3.65 8.30 -14.48
CA ALA A 185 -4.27 7.91 -13.22
C ALA A 185 -3.62 6.66 -12.63
N LEU A 186 -3.23 5.69 -13.46
CA LEU A 186 -2.59 4.44 -13.06
C LEU A 186 -1.21 4.66 -12.43
N LYS A 187 -0.48 5.69 -12.86
CA LYS A 187 0.81 6.08 -12.24
C LYS A 187 0.64 6.51 -10.78
N VAL A 188 -0.46 7.19 -10.46
CA VAL A 188 -0.72 7.70 -9.10
C VAL A 188 -1.46 6.65 -8.27
N ALA A 189 -2.44 5.98 -8.87
CA ALA A 189 -3.33 5.04 -8.20
C ALA A 189 -3.38 3.71 -8.97
N PRO A 190 -2.42 2.80 -8.72
CA PRO A 190 -2.36 1.49 -9.36
C PRO A 190 -3.61 0.65 -9.08
N ILE A 191 -4.04 -0.14 -10.06
CA ILE A 191 -5.22 -1.02 -9.95
C ILE A 191 -4.85 -2.47 -9.67
N THR A 192 -3.61 -2.88 -9.95
CA THR A 192 -3.08 -4.19 -9.56
C THR A 192 -2.78 -4.22 -8.07
N SER A 193 -3.05 -5.35 -7.42
CA SER A 193 -2.85 -5.49 -5.98
C SER A 193 -1.36 -5.43 -5.58
N SER A 194 -0.47 -5.97 -6.42
CA SER A 194 0.97 -5.92 -6.23
C SER A 194 1.50 -4.49 -6.32
N SER A 195 1.13 -3.74 -7.38
CA SER A 195 1.59 -2.35 -7.54
C SER A 195 0.94 -1.43 -6.50
N LEU A 196 -0.29 -1.72 -6.09
CA LEU A 196 -0.94 -0.99 -5.01
C LEU A 196 -0.22 -1.24 -3.67
N MET A 197 0.12 -2.49 -3.35
CA MET A 197 0.86 -2.86 -2.14
C MET A 197 2.27 -2.23 -2.10
N SER A 198 2.92 -2.08 -3.26
CA SER A 198 4.21 -1.41 -3.38
C SER A 198 4.13 0.11 -3.37
N SER A 199 2.94 0.68 -3.61
CA SER A 199 2.73 2.12 -3.65
C SER A 199 2.73 2.76 -2.27
N LYS A 200 2.88 4.08 -2.23
CA LYS A 200 2.74 4.89 -1.00
C LYS A 200 1.31 4.92 -0.46
N ILE A 201 0.32 4.57 -1.28
CA ILE A 201 -1.10 4.54 -0.90
C ILE A 201 -1.37 3.35 0.05
N ALA A 202 -0.64 2.25 -0.12
CA ALA A 202 -0.78 1.11 0.78
C ALA A 202 -0.19 1.45 2.16
N SER A 203 -1.08 1.66 3.12
CA SER A 203 -0.73 1.78 4.52
C SER A 203 -0.09 0.48 5.05
N PRO A 204 0.88 0.56 5.97
CA PRO A 204 1.40 -0.60 6.70
C PRO A 204 0.30 -1.47 7.35
N ALA A 205 -0.86 -0.88 7.63
CA ALA A 205 -2.08 -1.60 8.04
C ALA A 205 -2.43 -2.80 7.12
N CYS A 206 -2.04 -2.77 5.84
CA CYS A 206 -2.36 -3.86 4.91
C CYS A 206 -1.64 -5.18 5.25
N THR A 207 -0.56 -5.14 6.03
CA THR A 207 0.21 -6.32 6.44
C THR A 207 -0.44 -7.08 7.61
N GLY A 208 -1.29 -6.40 8.38
CA GLY A 208 -1.86 -6.92 9.63
C GLY A 208 -0.85 -7.08 10.77
N LEU A 209 0.36 -6.52 10.64
CA LEU A 209 1.41 -6.52 11.66
C LEU A 209 1.53 -5.18 12.41
N VAL A 210 0.79 -4.15 11.99
CA VAL A 210 0.85 -2.81 12.56
C VAL A 210 -0.47 -2.49 13.26
N LEU A 211 -0.38 -2.03 14.51
CA LEU A 211 -1.48 -1.58 15.33
C LEU A 211 -1.37 -0.06 15.51
N THR A 212 -2.49 0.64 15.44
CA THR A 212 -2.58 2.09 15.60
C THR A 212 -3.53 2.39 16.75
N LEU A 213 -3.02 3.09 17.76
CA LEU A 213 -3.72 3.40 19.01
C LEU A 213 -4.41 4.78 18.99
N ASP A 214 -4.01 5.63 18.04
CA ASP A 214 -4.55 6.99 17.89
C ASP A 214 -4.72 7.34 16.40
N LYS A 215 -5.75 8.13 16.06
CA LYS A 215 -6.02 8.57 14.67
C LYS A 215 -5.30 9.86 14.28
N SER A 216 -4.48 10.39 15.18
CA SER A 216 -3.69 11.60 14.94
C SER A 216 -2.84 11.46 13.69
N SER A 217 -2.66 12.57 12.99
CA SER A 217 -1.91 12.59 11.74
C SER A 217 -0.42 12.35 11.98
N PHE A 218 0.25 11.70 11.02
CA PHE A 218 1.70 11.44 11.06
C PHE A 218 2.55 12.69 10.94
N ASP A 219 1.97 13.81 10.53
CA ASP A 219 2.64 15.11 10.43
C ASP A 219 2.39 16.01 11.65
N ASP A 220 1.62 15.57 12.66
CA ASP A 220 1.40 16.33 13.89
C ASP A 220 2.59 16.18 14.86
N ASP A 221 3.57 17.06 14.71
CA ASP A 221 4.79 17.07 15.52
C ASP A 221 4.52 17.39 17.00
N ALA A 222 3.45 18.15 17.30
CA ALA A 222 3.08 18.46 18.67
C ALA A 222 2.55 17.20 19.37
N LYS A 223 1.72 16.40 18.68
CA LYS A 223 1.20 15.16 19.23
C LYS A 223 2.29 14.11 19.46
N LYS A 224 3.27 14.01 18.56
CA LYS A 224 4.45 13.14 18.76
C LYS A 224 5.17 13.52 20.05
N SER A 225 5.51 14.81 20.19
CA SER A 225 6.19 15.36 21.36
C SER A 225 5.43 15.06 22.65
N GLU A 226 4.11 15.31 22.65
CA GLU A 226 3.22 15.01 23.78
C GLU A 226 3.31 13.54 24.18
N TYR A 227 3.29 12.62 23.21
CA TYR A 227 3.31 11.18 23.49
C TYR A 227 4.63 10.70 24.11
N MET A 228 5.77 11.16 23.58
CA MET A 228 7.09 10.72 24.06
C MET A 228 7.51 11.37 25.38
N ASN A 229 7.01 12.59 25.66
CA ASN A 229 7.31 13.32 26.88
C ASN A 229 6.42 12.91 28.07
N GLN A 230 5.48 12.00 27.87
CA GLN A 230 4.73 11.42 28.97
C GLN A 230 5.63 10.52 29.80
N GLU A 231 5.53 10.61 31.13
CA GLU A 231 6.29 9.77 32.06
C GLU A 231 6.05 8.26 31.84
N VAL A 232 4.86 7.91 31.34
CA VAL A 232 4.48 6.52 31.04
C VAL A 232 5.07 6.00 29.73
N PHE A 233 5.64 6.85 28.87
CA PHE A 233 6.12 6.44 27.56
C PHE A 233 7.21 5.36 27.66
N GLU A 234 8.09 5.48 28.64
CA GLU A 234 9.16 4.52 28.86
C GLU A 234 8.61 3.14 29.27
N LEU A 235 7.63 3.12 30.17
CA LEU A 235 6.92 1.90 30.55
C LEU A 235 6.20 1.28 29.33
N TYR A 236 5.60 2.11 28.49
CA TYR A 236 4.88 1.69 27.28
C TYR A 236 5.83 1.02 26.28
N ARG A 237 6.96 1.66 26.01
CA ARG A 237 8.02 1.16 25.12
C ARG A 237 8.58 -0.17 25.61
N LEU A 238 8.93 -0.26 26.90
CA LEU A 238 9.50 -1.47 27.50
C LEU A 238 8.49 -2.63 27.51
N ALA A 239 7.23 -2.36 27.84
CA ALA A 239 6.17 -3.37 27.77
C ALA A 239 5.94 -3.84 26.33
N ALA A 240 5.91 -2.91 25.37
CA ALA A 240 5.79 -3.24 23.95
C ALA A 240 6.93 -4.16 23.50
N GLN A 241 8.18 -3.80 23.81
CA GLN A 241 9.36 -4.59 23.48
C GLN A 241 9.32 -6.00 24.09
N LYS A 242 8.91 -6.11 25.36
CA LYS A 242 8.81 -7.40 26.05
C LYS A 242 7.82 -8.36 25.41
N HIS A 243 6.78 -7.82 24.75
CA HIS A 243 5.80 -8.61 23.99
C HIS A 243 6.09 -8.62 22.48
N GLY A 244 7.31 -8.26 22.08
CA GLY A 244 7.78 -8.38 20.71
C GLY A 244 7.28 -7.31 19.76
N PHE A 245 6.84 -6.16 20.27
CA PHE A 245 6.56 -4.98 19.46
C PHE A 245 7.73 -4.01 19.43
N VAL A 246 7.78 -3.21 18.38
CA VAL A 246 8.57 -1.98 18.31
C VAL A 246 7.63 -0.78 18.13
N VAL A 247 7.97 0.32 18.77
CA VAL A 247 7.24 1.59 18.69
C VAL A 247 7.73 2.36 17.47
N ASN A 248 6.81 2.85 16.64
CA ASN A 248 7.16 3.72 15.53
C ASN A 248 7.63 5.09 16.06
N LYS A 249 8.91 5.43 15.85
CA LYS A 249 9.47 6.73 16.23
C LYS A 249 8.63 7.88 15.70
N ASN A 250 8.10 7.79 14.49
CA ASN A 250 7.41 8.94 13.87
C ASN A 250 5.90 8.97 14.10
N ALA A 251 5.36 7.95 14.76
CA ALA A 251 4.00 7.88 15.25
C ALA A 251 3.99 7.01 16.52
N PRO A 252 4.39 7.54 17.69
CA PRO A 252 4.60 6.75 18.91
C PRO A 252 3.38 5.94 19.38
N TRP A 253 2.19 6.32 18.92
CA TRP A 253 0.93 5.58 19.08
C TRP A 253 0.78 4.38 18.14
N GLN A 254 1.81 3.99 17.38
CA GLN A 254 1.83 2.80 16.55
C GLN A 254 2.80 1.75 17.08
N LEU A 255 2.31 0.52 17.12
CA LEU A 255 3.07 -0.69 17.44
C LEU A 255 3.21 -1.53 16.18
N MET A 256 4.42 -2.03 15.93
CA MET A 256 4.67 -2.98 14.85
C MET A 256 5.21 -4.28 15.45
N ALA A 257 4.68 -5.41 15.01
CA ALA A 257 5.20 -6.71 15.40
C ALA A 257 6.63 -6.88 14.87
N ASN A 258 7.59 -7.09 15.78
CA ASN A 258 8.96 -7.41 15.44
C ASN A 258 9.10 -8.93 15.34
N LEU A 259 9.11 -9.44 14.11
CA LEU A 259 9.20 -10.88 13.82
C LEU A 259 10.54 -11.51 14.25
N ASP A 260 11.57 -10.69 14.49
CA ASP A 260 12.87 -11.15 15.02
C ASP A 260 12.90 -11.23 16.55
N SER A 261 11.85 -10.76 17.24
CA SER A 261 11.75 -10.87 18.69
C SER A 261 11.40 -12.30 19.10
N THR A 262 12.17 -12.85 20.05
CA THR A 262 11.88 -14.15 20.67
C THR A 262 10.49 -14.20 21.31
N ALA A 263 10.03 -13.08 21.88
CA ALA A 263 8.70 -12.97 22.45
C ALA A 263 7.60 -13.05 21.36
N MET A 264 7.78 -12.35 20.23
CA MET A 264 6.84 -12.43 19.10
C MET A 264 6.82 -13.85 18.50
N GLN A 265 7.99 -14.48 18.37
CA GLN A 265 8.10 -15.85 17.88
C GLN A 265 7.38 -16.85 18.78
N SER A 266 7.36 -16.64 20.10
CA SER A 266 6.58 -17.47 21.02
C SER A 266 5.08 -17.41 20.72
N TYR A 267 4.53 -16.22 20.45
CA TYR A 267 3.13 -16.07 20.03
C TYR A 267 2.86 -16.68 18.66
N MET A 268 3.83 -16.63 17.75
CA MET A 268 3.75 -17.26 16.43
C MET A 268 3.70 -18.80 16.54
N GLU A 269 4.53 -19.39 17.40
CA GLU A 269 4.57 -20.83 17.64
C GLU A 269 3.24 -21.35 18.20
N GLU A 270 2.61 -20.62 19.11
CA GLU A 270 1.26 -20.93 19.62
C GLU A 270 0.19 -20.98 18.49
N ARG A 271 0.43 -20.27 17.40
CA ARG A 271 -0.41 -20.26 16.18
C ARG A 271 0.07 -21.22 15.10
N ASN A 272 1.00 -22.12 15.43
CA ASN A 272 1.62 -23.07 14.52
C ASN A 272 2.28 -22.40 13.31
N THR A 273 2.92 -21.25 13.53
CA THR A 273 3.73 -20.56 12.52
C THR A 273 5.10 -20.19 13.07
N THR A 274 6.06 -20.06 12.18
CA THR A 274 7.42 -19.60 12.45
C THR A 274 7.73 -18.42 11.54
N LYS A 275 8.89 -17.79 11.67
CA LYS A 275 9.30 -16.74 10.73
C LYS A 275 9.39 -17.30 9.30
N GLU A 276 9.92 -18.50 9.15
CA GLU A 276 10.13 -19.20 7.89
C GLU A 276 8.81 -19.67 7.25
N THR A 277 7.83 -20.05 8.08
CA THR A 277 6.51 -20.51 7.59
C THR A 277 5.44 -19.42 7.59
N LEU A 278 5.77 -18.20 8.01
CA LEU A 278 4.82 -17.10 8.14
C LEU A 278 4.08 -16.84 6.82
N PHE A 279 4.83 -16.68 5.72
CA PHE A 279 4.23 -16.30 4.45
C PHE A 279 3.32 -17.39 3.87
N SER A 280 3.73 -18.65 3.96
CA SER A 280 2.94 -19.79 3.45
C SER A 280 1.70 -20.09 4.29
N THR A 281 1.72 -19.78 5.60
CA THR A 281 0.60 -20.08 6.51
C THR A 281 -0.37 -18.92 6.70
N HIS A 282 0.14 -17.68 6.73
CA HIS A 282 -0.61 -16.48 7.09
C HIS A 282 -0.94 -15.58 5.91
N TYR A 283 -0.19 -15.65 4.81
CA TYR A 283 -0.33 -14.73 3.70
C TYR A 283 -0.72 -15.44 2.40
N SER A 284 -1.19 -14.66 1.43
CA SER A 284 -1.43 -15.11 0.06
C SER A 284 -0.75 -14.16 -0.92
N VAL A 285 -0.18 -14.75 -1.98
CA VAL A 285 0.40 -14.00 -3.09
C VAL A 285 -0.70 -13.22 -3.80
N LEU A 286 -0.52 -11.90 -3.93
CA LEU A 286 -1.51 -10.99 -4.47
C LEU A 286 -1.66 -11.09 -6.00
N GLU A 287 -0.61 -11.56 -6.66
CA GLU A 287 -0.46 -11.57 -8.12
C GLU A 287 -1.42 -12.55 -8.80
N TYR A 288 -1.78 -13.66 -8.15
CA TYR A 288 -2.47 -14.80 -8.77
C TYR A 288 -3.83 -14.47 -9.40
N ASN A 289 -4.51 -13.42 -8.93
CA ASN A 289 -5.85 -13.06 -9.39
C ASN A 289 -5.91 -11.70 -10.11
N GLU A 290 -4.77 -11.07 -10.39
CA GLU A 290 -4.75 -9.69 -10.90
C GLU A 290 -5.36 -9.54 -12.28
N VAL A 291 -5.08 -10.48 -13.19
CA VAL A 291 -5.67 -10.44 -14.53
C VAL A 291 -7.19 -10.55 -14.46
N GLU A 292 -7.72 -11.43 -13.61
CA GLU A 292 -9.18 -11.56 -13.42
C GLU A 292 -9.78 -10.33 -12.73
N HIS A 293 -9.03 -9.66 -11.86
CA HIS A 293 -9.42 -8.39 -11.26
C HIS A 293 -9.46 -7.24 -12.28
N ILE A 294 -8.47 -7.16 -13.17
CA ILE A 294 -8.43 -6.16 -14.25
C ILE A 294 -9.60 -6.39 -15.21
N LYS A 295 -9.84 -7.64 -15.63
CA LYS A 295 -10.99 -7.98 -16.48
C LYS A 295 -12.30 -7.47 -15.87
N ARG A 296 -12.58 -7.85 -14.63
CA ARG A 296 -13.79 -7.43 -13.91
C ARG A 296 -13.89 -5.91 -13.78
N PHE A 297 -12.79 -5.25 -13.44
CA PHE A 297 -12.75 -3.79 -13.35
C PHE A 297 -13.11 -3.13 -14.69
N ILE A 298 -12.43 -3.50 -15.77
CA ILE A 298 -12.64 -2.92 -17.10
C ILE A 298 -14.07 -3.18 -17.61
N VAL A 299 -14.60 -4.38 -17.42
CA VAL A 299 -15.96 -4.73 -17.81
C VAL A 299 -16.98 -3.92 -17.01
N ASN A 300 -16.75 -3.71 -15.71
CA ASN A 300 -17.61 -2.88 -14.88
C ASN A 300 -17.59 -1.41 -15.32
N VAL A 301 -16.42 -0.88 -15.68
CA VAL A 301 -16.29 0.49 -16.23
C VAL A 301 -17.02 0.60 -17.56
N TRP A 302 -16.78 -0.32 -18.50
CA TRP A 302 -17.49 -0.36 -19.79
C TRP A 302 -19.01 -0.44 -19.61
N ASN A 303 -19.50 -1.37 -18.79
CA ASN A 303 -20.93 -1.55 -18.58
C ASN A 303 -21.57 -0.32 -17.93
N SER A 304 -20.86 0.35 -17.03
CA SER A 304 -21.31 1.64 -16.45
C SER A 304 -21.39 2.71 -17.54
N PHE A 305 -20.37 2.83 -18.39
CA PHE A 305 -20.35 3.75 -19.52
C PHE A 305 -21.46 3.48 -20.53
N ALA A 306 -21.65 2.22 -20.96
CA ALA A 306 -22.67 1.81 -21.91
C ALA A 306 -24.09 1.99 -21.36
N ARG A 307 -24.28 1.91 -20.03
CA ARG A 307 -25.56 2.22 -19.38
C ARG A 307 -25.85 3.71 -19.38
N ALA A 308 -24.86 4.54 -19.06
CA ALA A 308 -24.99 6.00 -19.08
C ALA A 308 -25.12 6.56 -20.51
N ASN A 309 -24.50 5.90 -21.49
CA ASN A 309 -24.50 6.26 -22.89
C ASN A 309 -25.03 5.08 -23.73
N PRO A 310 -26.35 4.83 -23.78
CA PRO A 310 -26.88 3.64 -24.42
C PRO A 310 -26.77 3.64 -25.94
N TYR A 311 -26.67 4.82 -26.59
CA TYR A 311 -26.71 4.95 -28.04
C TYR A 311 -25.47 5.62 -28.62
N CYS A 312 -24.95 5.07 -29.70
CA CYS A 312 -23.93 5.67 -30.56
C CYS A 312 -24.59 6.13 -31.85
N ARG A 313 -24.26 7.34 -32.31
CA ARG A 313 -24.68 7.86 -33.61
C ARG A 313 -23.50 7.84 -34.57
N ARG A 314 -23.63 7.12 -35.67
CA ARG A 314 -22.64 7.13 -36.76
C ARG A 314 -23.28 7.46 -38.10
N ARG A 315 -22.46 7.76 -39.09
CA ARG A 315 -22.90 8.07 -40.46
C ARG A 315 -22.45 6.92 -41.36
N ILE A 316 -23.39 6.14 -41.90
CA ILE A 316 -23.08 5.10 -42.88
C ILE A 316 -23.16 5.71 -44.28
N PRO A 317 -22.19 5.45 -45.18
CA PRO A 317 -22.35 5.77 -46.60
C PRO A 317 -23.55 5.01 -47.19
N THR A 318 -24.35 5.70 -48.00
CA THR A 318 -25.39 5.05 -48.80
C THR A 318 -24.76 4.25 -49.95
N CYS A 319 -25.52 3.36 -50.58
CA CYS A 319 -25.05 2.50 -51.69
C CYS A 319 -24.37 3.27 -52.84
N ASN A 320 -24.62 4.58 -52.96
CA ASN A 320 -24.04 5.43 -53.99
C ASN A 320 -22.84 6.28 -53.50
N PHE A 321 -22.38 6.11 -52.25
CA PHE A 321 -21.29 6.87 -51.59
C PHE A 321 -21.43 8.42 -51.58
N LYS A 322 -22.46 8.97 -52.23
CA LYS A 322 -22.73 10.42 -52.34
C LYS A 322 -23.49 11.00 -51.15
N ARG A 323 -24.08 10.16 -50.28
CA ARG A 323 -24.82 10.59 -49.09
C ARG A 323 -24.44 9.72 -47.91
N THR A 324 -24.54 10.28 -46.71
CA THR A 324 -24.47 9.52 -45.46
C THR A 324 -25.82 9.56 -44.77
N ILE A 325 -26.25 8.44 -44.21
CA ILE A 325 -27.44 8.37 -43.36
C ILE A 325 -27.03 8.18 -41.90
N PRO A 326 -27.72 8.84 -40.94
CA PRO A 326 -27.47 8.60 -39.54
C PRO A 326 -27.96 7.20 -39.14
N GLU A 327 -27.08 6.43 -38.51
CA GLU A 327 -27.41 5.16 -37.87
C GLU A 327 -27.25 5.32 -36.36
N VAL A 328 -28.22 4.80 -35.62
CA VAL A 328 -28.19 4.74 -34.16
C VAL A 328 -27.97 3.29 -33.75
N ALA A 329 -26.79 3.00 -33.22
CA ALA A 329 -26.44 1.70 -32.67
C ALA A 329 -26.58 1.71 -31.14
N LYS A 330 -27.20 0.68 -30.55
CA LYS A 330 -27.27 0.52 -29.10
C LYS A 330 -26.01 -0.18 -28.58
N ARG A 331 -25.33 0.39 -27.60
CA ARG A 331 -24.15 -0.22 -26.97
C ARG A 331 -24.54 -1.50 -26.23
N LYS A 332 -23.77 -2.56 -26.44
CA LYS A 332 -23.94 -3.85 -25.76
C LYS A 332 -23.20 -3.85 -24.42
N GLN A 333 -23.92 -4.20 -23.34
CA GLN A 333 -23.30 -4.57 -22.06
C GLN A 333 -22.83 -6.02 -22.12
N TYR A 334 -21.74 -6.33 -21.44
CA TYR A 334 -21.13 -7.66 -21.47
C TYR A 334 -21.10 -8.30 -20.09
N THR A 335 -21.38 -9.59 -20.04
CA THR A 335 -21.10 -10.45 -18.89
C THR A 335 -19.66 -10.97 -18.95
N MET A 336 -19.10 -11.39 -17.80
CA MET A 336 -17.77 -12.01 -17.77
C MET A 336 -17.66 -13.25 -18.65
N LYS A 337 -18.73 -14.03 -18.79
CA LYS A 337 -18.78 -15.21 -19.67
C LYS A 337 -18.62 -14.82 -21.14
N GLU A 338 -19.27 -13.75 -21.58
CA GLU A 338 -19.13 -13.24 -22.95
C GLU A 338 -17.72 -12.69 -23.20
N ILE A 339 -17.13 -12.01 -22.21
CA ILE A 339 -15.78 -11.46 -22.28
C ILE A 339 -14.74 -12.57 -22.38
N ASN A 340 -14.84 -13.61 -21.56
CA ASN A 340 -13.94 -14.76 -21.61
C ASN A 340 -14.10 -15.58 -22.90
N LYS A 341 -15.27 -15.54 -23.55
CA LYS A 341 -15.47 -16.13 -24.89
C LYS A 341 -14.87 -15.25 -25.99
N LYS A 342 -14.91 -13.93 -25.82
CA LYS A 342 -14.53 -12.94 -26.83
C LYS A 342 -13.03 -12.68 -26.87
N PHE A 343 -12.38 -12.64 -25.72
CA PHE A 343 -10.95 -12.37 -25.58
C PHE A 343 -10.29 -13.55 -24.89
N ASP A 344 -9.31 -14.14 -25.57
CA ASP A 344 -8.52 -15.23 -25.01
C ASP A 344 -7.59 -14.73 -23.90
N SER A 345 -6.99 -15.68 -23.17
CA SER A 345 -6.10 -15.33 -22.08
C SER A 345 -4.80 -14.66 -22.58
N ALA A 346 -4.36 -14.92 -23.81
CA ALA A 346 -3.17 -14.28 -24.40
C ALA A 346 -3.37 -12.79 -24.68
N TYR A 347 -4.60 -12.37 -25.02
CA TYR A 347 -5.00 -10.97 -25.09
C TYR A 347 -4.84 -10.30 -23.72
N TRP A 348 -5.39 -10.92 -22.67
CA TRP A 348 -5.36 -10.35 -21.32
C TRP A 348 -3.97 -10.31 -20.69
N ILE A 349 -3.08 -11.22 -21.04
CA ILE A 349 -1.65 -11.11 -20.69
C ILE A 349 -1.04 -9.86 -21.33
N GLY A 350 -1.29 -9.64 -22.62
CA GLY A 350 -0.82 -8.44 -23.30
C GLY A 350 -1.34 -7.16 -22.62
N TYR A 351 -2.63 -7.14 -22.32
CA TYR A 351 -3.27 -6.02 -21.62
C TYR A 351 -2.68 -5.80 -20.21
N TYR A 352 -2.44 -6.89 -19.47
CA TYR A 352 -1.83 -6.83 -18.13
C TYR A 352 -0.42 -6.23 -18.17
N VAL A 353 0.41 -6.62 -19.15
CA VAL A 353 1.72 -5.99 -19.36
C VAL A 353 1.57 -4.49 -19.54
N VAL A 354 0.67 -4.03 -20.42
CA VAL A 354 0.48 -2.59 -20.66
C VAL A 354 0.03 -1.86 -19.38
N VAL A 355 -0.87 -2.45 -18.60
CA VAL A 355 -1.27 -1.91 -17.27
C VAL A 355 -0.05 -1.76 -16.37
N LYS A 356 0.79 -2.80 -16.25
CA LYS A 356 2.00 -2.75 -15.40
C LYS A 356 2.99 -1.68 -15.85
N PHE A 357 3.17 -1.48 -17.16
CA PHE A 357 3.98 -0.38 -17.69
C PHE A 357 3.40 0.99 -17.30
N ALA A 358 2.09 1.19 -17.45
CA ALA A 358 1.42 2.43 -17.07
C ALA A 358 1.55 2.73 -15.56
N GLU A 359 1.35 1.73 -14.71
CA GLU A 359 1.49 1.86 -13.25
C GLU A 359 2.92 2.23 -12.83
N ASN A 360 3.93 1.81 -13.60
CA ASN A 360 5.32 2.16 -13.37
C ASN A 360 5.75 3.46 -14.09
N GLY A 361 4.79 4.19 -14.66
CA GLY A 361 5.03 5.51 -15.25
C GLY A 361 5.65 5.51 -16.65
N TYR A 362 5.70 4.35 -17.32
CA TYR A 362 6.09 4.29 -18.72
C TYR A 362 4.95 4.75 -19.64
N SER A 363 5.28 5.42 -20.75
CA SER A 363 4.29 5.72 -21.78
C SER A 363 3.74 4.44 -22.41
N VAL A 364 2.44 4.45 -22.67
CA VAL A 364 1.69 3.35 -23.31
C VAL A 364 1.31 3.70 -24.76
N ASP A 365 1.73 4.86 -25.26
CA ASP A 365 1.36 5.36 -26.59
C ASP A 365 1.95 4.48 -27.70
N GLU A 366 3.14 3.93 -27.45
CA GLU A 366 3.81 3.00 -28.36
C GLU A 366 4.34 1.77 -27.61
N LEU A 367 4.03 0.58 -28.16
CA LEU A 367 4.59 -0.67 -27.68
C LEU A 367 6.10 -0.68 -27.93
N THR A 368 6.87 -0.33 -26.90
CA THR A 368 8.34 -0.35 -26.96
C THR A 368 8.84 -1.76 -27.31
N PRO A 369 10.03 -1.89 -27.93
CA PRO A 369 10.62 -3.21 -28.21
C PRO A 369 10.71 -4.11 -26.97
N PHE A 370 11.00 -3.51 -25.81
CA PHE A 370 11.02 -4.20 -24.52
C PHE A 370 9.64 -4.73 -24.12
N MET A 371 8.59 -3.90 -24.23
CA MET A 371 7.21 -4.31 -23.94
C MET A 371 6.74 -5.43 -24.89
N LYS A 372 7.03 -5.31 -26.19
CA LYS A 372 6.72 -6.35 -27.18
C LYS A 372 7.39 -7.68 -26.84
N LYS A 373 8.67 -7.64 -26.45
CA LYS A 373 9.41 -8.82 -25.99
C LYS A 373 8.77 -9.43 -24.75
N MET A 374 8.45 -8.63 -23.73
CA MET A 374 7.81 -9.11 -22.51
C MET A 374 6.45 -9.77 -22.79
N ILE A 375 5.62 -9.18 -23.66
CA ILE A 375 4.33 -9.77 -24.06
C ILE A 375 4.55 -11.12 -24.75
N LYS A 376 5.55 -11.21 -25.64
CA LYS A 376 5.89 -12.47 -26.33
C LYS A 376 6.33 -13.53 -25.32
N ASP A 377 7.31 -13.21 -24.47
CA ASP A 377 7.89 -14.13 -23.49
C ASP A 377 6.80 -14.61 -22.49
N ALA A 378 5.94 -13.71 -22.01
CA ALA A 378 4.84 -14.06 -21.11
C ALA A 378 3.77 -14.95 -21.77
N ARG A 379 3.44 -14.73 -23.05
CA ARG A 379 2.51 -15.60 -23.80
C ARG A 379 3.10 -16.98 -24.04
N GLU A 380 4.40 -17.07 -24.28
CA GLU A 380 5.09 -18.35 -24.42
C GLU A 380 5.07 -19.14 -23.11
N LEU A 381 5.36 -18.49 -21.98
CA LEU A 381 5.24 -19.09 -20.66
C LEU A 381 3.81 -19.56 -20.38
N GLN A 382 2.81 -18.75 -20.73
CA GLN A 382 1.41 -19.14 -20.56
C GLN A 382 1.05 -20.40 -21.36
N LYS A 383 1.52 -20.47 -22.59
CA LYS A 383 1.23 -21.58 -23.49
C LYS A 383 1.94 -22.87 -23.06
N ASN A 384 3.18 -22.76 -22.59
CA ASN A 384 4.04 -23.91 -22.29
C ASN A 384 3.97 -24.36 -20.83
N VAL A 385 3.57 -23.47 -19.91
CA VAL A 385 3.47 -23.72 -18.46
C VAL A 385 2.04 -23.45 -18.00
N ASP A 386 1.74 -22.22 -17.56
CA ASP A 386 0.39 -21.78 -17.17
C ASP A 386 0.30 -20.25 -17.03
N MET A 387 -0.91 -19.77 -16.70
CA MET A 387 -1.19 -18.35 -16.47
C MET A 387 -0.40 -17.77 -15.28
N LEU A 388 -0.17 -18.55 -14.22
CA LEU A 388 0.50 -18.08 -13.01
C LEU A 388 1.99 -17.84 -13.28
N ALA A 389 2.65 -18.73 -14.02
CA ALA A 389 4.03 -18.58 -14.46
C ALA A 389 4.21 -17.32 -15.33
N ALA A 390 3.26 -17.06 -16.23
CA ALA A 390 3.28 -15.84 -17.04
C ALA A 390 3.11 -14.55 -16.21
N ILE A 391 2.17 -14.53 -15.26
CA ILE A 391 1.96 -13.40 -14.35
C ILE A 391 3.19 -13.19 -13.46
N GLY A 392 3.72 -14.26 -12.87
CA GLY A 392 4.91 -14.23 -12.02
C GLY A 392 6.11 -13.66 -12.77
N TYR A 393 6.34 -14.10 -14.01
CA TYR A 393 7.37 -13.55 -14.89
C TYR A 393 7.19 -12.04 -15.11
N ILE A 394 5.98 -11.58 -15.41
CA ILE A 394 5.70 -10.15 -15.63
C ILE A 394 6.02 -9.37 -14.36
N ASN A 395 5.52 -9.78 -13.20
CA ASN A 395 5.81 -9.07 -11.94
C ASN A 395 7.30 -9.07 -11.62
N ASP A 396 8.02 -10.16 -11.90
CA ASP A 396 9.46 -10.22 -11.70
C ASP A 396 10.24 -9.19 -12.53
N GLN A 397 9.69 -8.74 -13.67
CA GLN A 397 10.28 -7.65 -14.46
C GLN A 397 10.08 -6.27 -13.80
N PHE A 398 9.06 -6.10 -12.96
CA PHE A 398 8.72 -4.84 -12.31
C PHE A 398 9.08 -4.78 -10.82
N THR A 399 9.34 -5.92 -10.18
CA THR A 399 9.88 -5.98 -8.83
C THR A 399 11.31 -5.46 -8.87
N ASP A 400 11.43 -4.15 -8.60
CA ASP A 400 12.64 -3.32 -8.68
C ASP A 400 13.91 -4.10 -8.32
N SER A 401 14.90 -4.07 -9.21
CA SER A 401 16.23 -4.61 -8.91
C SER A 401 16.83 -3.96 -7.66
N ARG A 402 16.47 -2.70 -7.36
CA ARG A 402 16.86 -2.02 -6.11
C ARG A 402 16.10 -2.53 -4.90
N LEU A 403 14.85 -3.00 -5.02
CA LEU A 403 14.20 -3.74 -3.93
C LEU A 403 14.95 -5.05 -3.69
N ARG A 404 15.33 -5.77 -4.75
CA ARG A 404 16.18 -6.97 -4.63
C ARG A 404 17.54 -6.65 -3.98
N THR A 405 18.22 -5.57 -4.38
CA THR A 405 19.50 -5.14 -3.76
C THR A 405 19.33 -4.66 -2.32
N ARG A 406 18.22 -3.98 -1.99
CA ARG A 406 17.95 -3.45 -0.64
C ARG A 406 17.43 -4.51 0.34
N LEU A 407 16.69 -5.51 -0.16
CA LEU A 407 16.11 -6.61 0.63
C LEU A 407 17.01 -7.84 0.71
N ALA A 408 17.96 -8.04 -0.22
CA ALA A 408 18.93 -9.14 -0.15
C ALA A 408 19.59 -9.16 1.23
N PRO A 409 19.58 -10.29 1.97
CA PRO A 409 20.12 -10.33 3.34
C PRO A 409 21.49 -9.67 3.33
N SER A 410 21.69 -8.61 4.12
CA SER A 410 23.04 -8.13 4.29
C SER A 410 23.76 -9.33 4.87
N LYS A 411 24.74 -9.85 4.13
CA LYS A 411 25.79 -10.61 4.80
C LYS A 411 26.29 -9.64 5.85
N PHE A 412 25.98 -9.90 7.11
CA PHE A 412 26.75 -9.34 8.21
C PHE A 412 28.19 -9.69 7.87
N LEU A 413 28.91 -8.74 7.28
CA LEU A 413 30.37 -8.77 7.29
C LEU A 413 30.70 -8.31 8.70
N PRO A 414 31.21 -9.20 9.58
CA PRO A 414 31.80 -8.73 10.81
C PRO A 414 33.05 -7.92 10.41
N GLY A 415 33.01 -6.60 10.62
CA GLY A 415 34.20 -5.75 10.51
C GLY A 415 34.39 -4.94 9.22
N ALA A 416 33.33 -4.48 8.54
CA ALA A 416 33.51 -3.43 7.53
C ALA A 416 33.56 -2.04 8.21
N GLU A 417 34.74 -1.39 8.15
CA GLU A 417 34.95 -0.03 8.66
C GLU A 417 34.00 0.99 7.99
N PRO A 418 33.66 2.11 8.68
CA PRO A 418 32.79 3.13 8.13
C PRO A 418 33.41 3.75 6.88
N LEU A 419 32.63 3.84 5.80
CA LEU A 419 32.98 4.66 4.65
C LEU A 419 33.21 6.11 5.10
N GLU A 420 34.39 6.66 4.78
CA GLU A 420 34.82 7.99 5.16
C GLU A 420 33.78 9.07 4.76
N LYS A 421 33.58 10.03 5.67
CA LYS A 421 32.73 11.21 5.48
C LYS A 421 33.27 12.07 4.33
N GLY A 422 32.82 11.79 3.10
CA GLY A 422 33.22 12.59 1.94
C GLY A 422 32.38 12.45 0.66
N GLN A 423 31.47 11.47 0.55
CA GLN A 423 30.82 11.17 -0.74
C GLN A 423 29.28 11.26 -0.78
N VAL A 424 28.64 11.93 0.19
CA VAL A 424 27.16 12.08 0.22
C VAL A 424 26.70 13.52 -0.05
N SER A 425 27.46 14.28 -0.83
CA SER A 425 27.12 15.66 -1.21
C SER A 425 26.98 15.77 -2.72
N GLN A 426 25.76 15.51 -3.20
CA GLN A 426 25.14 15.90 -4.48
C GLN A 426 24.16 14.79 -4.88
N TYR A 427 22.97 14.69 -4.28
CA TYR A 427 21.79 14.03 -4.88
C TYR A 427 20.59 14.13 -3.91
N GLN A 428 20.24 15.33 -3.46
CA GLN A 428 18.95 15.60 -2.82
C GLN A 428 18.49 17.01 -3.16
N SER A 429 18.00 17.20 -4.37
CA SER A 429 17.05 18.26 -4.70
C SER A 429 16.21 17.78 -5.89
N ASN A 430 14.89 17.98 -5.77
CA ASN A 430 13.84 17.69 -6.77
C ASN A 430 13.15 16.31 -6.68
N VAL A 431 12.49 16.02 -5.55
CA VAL A 431 11.13 15.42 -5.56
C VAL A 431 10.40 15.89 -4.30
N ILE A 432 9.84 17.10 -4.33
CA ILE A 432 8.71 17.48 -3.48
C ILE A 432 7.55 17.65 -4.46
N ILE A 433 6.66 16.66 -4.52
CA ILE A 433 5.34 16.84 -5.09
C ILE A 433 4.43 17.07 -3.91
N GLU A 434 3.94 18.31 -3.79
CA GLU A 434 2.78 18.65 -2.99
C GLU A 434 1.61 17.77 -3.45
N THR A 435 1.22 16.82 -2.61
CA THR A 435 -0.15 16.30 -2.60
C THR A 435 -0.83 16.91 -1.40
N THR A 436 -1.21 18.18 -1.52
CA THR A 436 -2.21 18.81 -0.68
C THR A 436 -3.60 18.39 -1.14
N ASP A 437 -4.45 18.12 -0.15
CA ASP A 437 -5.91 17.98 -0.21
C ASP A 437 -6.49 16.89 -1.10
N TYR A 438 -6.70 15.69 -0.53
CA TYR A 438 -7.96 14.91 -0.59
C TYR A 438 -8.04 13.87 0.53
#